data_AF-A0A1W2GMJ9-F1
#
_entry.id   AF-A0A1W2GMJ9-F1
#
_cell.length_a   1.000
_cell.length_b   1.000
_cell.length_c   1.000
_cell.angle_alpha   90.00
_cell.angle_beta   90.00
_cell.angle_gamma   90.00
#
_symmetry.space_group_name_H-M   'P 1'
#
loop_
_entity.id
_entity.type
_entity.pdbx_description
1 polymer ?
#
loop_
_entity_poly.entity_id
_entity_poly.type
_entity_poly.pdbx_seq_one_letter_code
_entity_poly.pdbx_strand_id
1 'polypeptide(L)'
;MNEEEYEAARAAYEEALAQAREEAEEAARNAAIELAHEAARLAVEEARAEDSGALAEQQQAFEEQWTFFYKTWTDEANQALSDRGISVYCSDIEYGILDDIMNDVLGDEYGGGVEVVGTYIGYDDLYAEAYADAYSAALDELISNIEIDLDFEDFLEDFVDDDENEEEESNFTQDQLSTASENALNTVNDDYAHDEKACNIGLRLFYNELTCNTDLDGMLANELVEHWQDSDDWELIEMEDAQGLANDGVFVVAGAQEEGSESGHVIVIVPGEEAYSGSWGEDVPLGFDTGPSKKWKSKKISFSWGSDKKDDVEFYKYVGDTSCED
;
A
#
# COMPACT_ATOMS: atom_id res chain seq x y z
N MET A 1 -40.90 -2.92 25.82
CA MET A 1 -40.37 -1.57 25.60
C MET A 1 -41.29 -0.51 26.17
N ASN A 2 -40.77 0.32 27.06
CA ASN A 2 -41.40 1.55 27.53
C ASN A 2 -41.01 2.74 26.61
N GLU A 3 -41.60 3.92 26.80
CA GLU A 3 -41.40 5.07 25.91
C GLU A 3 -39.97 5.64 25.95
N GLU A 4 -39.26 5.48 27.07
CA GLU A 4 -37.85 5.88 27.20
C GLU A 4 -36.92 4.89 26.47
N GLU A 5 -37.20 3.59 26.56
CA GLU A 5 -36.48 2.53 25.82
C GLU A 5 -36.69 2.67 24.30
N TYR A 6 -37.89 3.07 23.86
CA TYR A 6 -38.19 3.28 22.44
C TYR A 6 -37.46 4.48 21.84
N GLU A 7 -37.42 5.60 22.57
CA GLU A 7 -36.66 6.79 22.14
C GLU A 7 -35.15 6.53 22.12
N ALA A 8 -34.63 5.71 23.05
CA ALA A 8 -33.24 5.28 23.05
C ALA A 8 -32.92 4.38 21.84
N ALA A 9 -33.74 3.37 21.56
CA ALA A 9 -33.58 2.49 20.40
C ALA A 9 -33.64 3.28 19.09
N ARG A 10 -34.54 4.26 19.00
CA ARG A 10 -34.64 5.14 17.83
C ARG A 10 -33.39 6.01 17.64
N ALA A 11 -32.84 6.57 18.71
CA ALA A 11 -31.61 7.36 18.64
C ALA A 11 -30.42 6.51 18.17
N ALA A 12 -30.29 5.28 18.70
CA ALA A 12 -29.26 4.32 18.28
C ALA A 12 -29.42 3.93 16.80
N TYR A 13 -30.65 3.70 16.33
CA TYR A 13 -30.93 3.46 14.91
C TYR A 13 -30.54 4.63 14.01
N GLU A 14 -30.86 5.87 14.41
CA GLU A 14 -30.51 7.06 13.64
C GLU A 14 -28.98 7.28 13.57
N GLU A 15 -28.24 6.91 14.62
CA GLU A 15 -26.78 6.93 14.66
C GLU A 15 -26.16 5.82 13.79
N ALA A 16 -26.64 4.58 13.91
CA ALA A 16 -26.21 3.46 13.08
C ALA A 16 -26.48 3.71 11.58
N LEU A 17 -27.64 4.29 11.25
CA LEU A 17 -27.96 4.68 9.87
C LEU A 17 -26.97 5.75 9.37
N ALA A 18 -26.59 6.71 10.20
CA ALA A 18 -25.64 7.75 9.83
C ALA A 18 -24.23 7.19 9.60
N GLN A 19 -23.79 6.28 10.46
CA GLN A 19 -22.50 5.59 10.32
C GLN A 19 -22.47 4.72 9.04
N ALA A 20 -23.51 3.93 8.79
CA ALA A 20 -23.59 3.11 7.57
C ALA A 20 -23.60 3.97 6.30
N ARG A 21 -24.15 5.20 6.35
CA ARG A 21 -24.07 6.17 5.24
C ARG A 21 -22.64 6.63 5.00
N GLU A 22 -21.93 6.97 6.07
CA GLU A 22 -20.55 7.45 6.00
C GLU A 22 -19.61 6.36 5.47
N GLU A 23 -19.75 5.13 5.97
CA GLU A 23 -18.99 3.97 5.49
C GLU A 23 -19.30 3.63 4.02
N ALA A 24 -20.57 3.67 3.62
CA ALA A 24 -20.95 3.46 2.21
C ALA A 24 -20.41 4.57 1.30
N GLU A 25 -20.41 5.82 1.75
CA GLU A 25 -19.80 6.94 1.02
C GLU A 25 -18.27 6.80 0.91
N GLU A 26 -17.60 6.32 1.94
CA GLU A 26 -16.15 6.06 1.92
C GLU A 26 -15.80 4.88 1.00
N ALA A 27 -16.53 3.77 1.10
CA ALA A 27 -16.38 2.63 0.20
C ALA A 27 -16.59 3.03 -1.27
N ALA A 28 -17.62 3.83 -1.55
CA ALA A 28 -17.87 4.39 -2.88
C ALA A 28 -16.72 5.28 -3.36
N ARG A 29 -16.13 6.11 -2.49
CA ARG A 29 -14.95 6.91 -2.83
C ARG A 29 -13.74 6.05 -3.17
N ASN A 30 -13.49 4.99 -2.40
CA ASN A 30 -12.36 4.10 -2.63
C ASN A 30 -12.54 3.32 -3.94
N ALA A 31 -13.73 2.78 -4.21
CA ALA A 31 -14.04 2.14 -5.49
C ALA A 31 -13.90 3.11 -6.69
N ALA A 32 -14.32 4.37 -6.53
CA ALA A 32 -14.14 5.39 -7.57
C ALA A 32 -12.66 5.72 -7.84
N ILE A 33 -11.80 5.69 -6.80
CA ILE A 33 -10.35 5.85 -6.95
C ILE A 33 -9.77 4.73 -7.81
N GLU A 34 -10.15 3.48 -7.55
CA GLU A 34 -9.64 2.33 -8.30
C GLU A 34 -10.07 2.36 -9.77
N LEU A 35 -11.35 2.64 -10.03
CA LEU A 35 -11.87 2.79 -11.39
C LEU A 35 -11.18 3.93 -12.15
N ALA A 36 -10.90 5.05 -11.47
CA ALA A 36 -10.18 6.18 -12.06
C ALA A 36 -8.73 5.81 -12.40
N HIS A 37 -8.05 5.06 -11.53
CA HIS A 37 -6.71 4.55 -11.78
C HIS A 37 -6.66 3.61 -12.99
N GLU A 38 -7.62 2.69 -13.09
CA GLU A 38 -7.67 1.76 -14.22
C GLU A 38 -7.98 2.47 -15.53
N ALA A 39 -8.94 3.39 -15.54
CA ALA A 39 -9.29 4.19 -16.71
C ALA A 39 -8.11 5.05 -17.20
N ALA A 40 -7.41 5.71 -16.27
CA ALA A 40 -6.22 6.51 -16.61
C ALA A 40 -5.08 5.64 -17.16
N ARG A 41 -4.89 4.43 -16.60
CA ARG A 41 -3.92 3.45 -17.13
C ARG A 41 -4.26 3.04 -18.57
N LEU A 42 -5.52 2.70 -18.84
CA LEU A 42 -5.97 2.30 -20.18
C LEU A 42 -5.83 3.44 -21.19
N ALA A 43 -6.15 4.67 -20.81
CA ALA A 43 -5.97 5.85 -21.66
C ALA A 43 -4.49 6.09 -22.02
N VAL A 44 -3.58 5.92 -21.06
CA VAL A 44 -2.13 6.00 -21.30
C VAL A 44 -1.65 4.86 -22.19
N GLU A 45 -2.17 3.65 -22.01
CA GLU A 45 -1.85 2.49 -22.86
C GLU A 45 -2.35 2.65 -24.29
N GLU A 46 -3.56 3.20 -24.48
CA GLU A 46 -4.12 3.54 -25.79
C GLU A 46 -3.32 4.65 -26.48
N ALA A 47 -2.97 5.73 -25.76
CA ALA A 47 -2.10 6.78 -26.26
C ALA A 47 -0.72 6.25 -26.67
N ARG A 48 -0.13 5.35 -25.86
CA ARG A 48 1.13 4.66 -26.21
C ARG A 48 0.99 3.76 -27.43
N ALA A 49 -0.15 3.08 -27.59
CA ALA A 49 -0.41 2.23 -28.73
C ALA A 49 -0.57 3.06 -30.02
N GLU A 50 -1.23 4.22 -29.95
CA GLU A 50 -1.37 5.16 -31.07
C GLU A 50 -0.04 5.84 -31.46
N ASP A 51 0.84 6.12 -30.49
CA ASP A 51 2.15 6.78 -30.70
C ASP A 51 3.28 5.81 -31.15
N SER A 52 3.04 4.50 -31.09
CA SER A 52 4.01 3.45 -31.46
C SER A 52 4.43 3.45 -32.94
N GLY A 53 3.66 4.12 -33.81
CA GLY A 53 4.03 4.33 -35.23
C GLY A 53 5.00 5.49 -35.47
N ALA A 54 5.00 6.51 -34.61
CA ALA A 54 5.82 7.71 -34.76
C ALA A 54 7.14 7.63 -33.97
N LEU A 55 7.14 6.94 -32.84
CA LEU A 55 8.31 6.80 -31.98
C LEU A 55 9.46 6.04 -32.66
N ALA A 56 9.16 5.02 -33.46
CA ALA A 56 10.19 4.25 -34.17
C ALA A 56 10.90 5.05 -35.27
N GLU A 57 10.17 5.90 -36.01
CA GLU A 57 10.77 6.78 -37.03
C GLU A 57 11.56 7.94 -36.38
N GLN A 58 11.10 8.48 -35.25
CA GLN A 58 11.83 9.51 -34.52
C GLN A 58 13.06 8.95 -33.80
N GLN A 59 12.97 7.74 -33.25
CA GLN A 59 14.11 7.05 -32.63
C GLN A 59 15.13 6.64 -33.70
N GLN A 60 14.69 6.16 -34.87
CA GLN A 60 15.59 5.91 -36.00
C GLN A 60 16.23 7.22 -36.51
N ALA A 61 15.46 8.30 -36.63
CA ALA A 61 16.01 9.61 -37.04
C ALA A 61 16.97 10.18 -36.00
N PHE A 62 16.70 10.00 -34.71
CA PHE A 62 17.58 10.38 -33.61
C PHE A 62 18.86 9.53 -33.64
N GLU A 63 18.76 8.21 -33.79
CA GLU A 63 19.91 7.32 -33.90
C GLU A 63 20.76 7.60 -35.15
N GLU A 64 20.15 7.94 -36.29
CA GLU A 64 20.86 8.32 -37.52
C GLU A 64 21.56 9.69 -37.36
N GLN A 65 20.89 10.68 -36.76
CA GLN A 65 21.49 11.99 -36.48
C GLN A 65 22.58 11.90 -35.40
N TRP A 66 22.37 11.09 -34.38
CA TRP A 66 23.32 10.84 -33.29
C TRP A 66 24.55 10.08 -33.79
N THR A 67 24.36 9.06 -34.64
CA THR A 67 25.48 8.34 -35.28
C THR A 67 26.28 9.25 -36.20
N PHE A 68 25.61 10.13 -36.96
CA PHE A 68 26.27 11.12 -37.80
C PHE A 68 27.04 12.16 -36.96
N PHE A 69 26.44 12.67 -35.88
CA PHE A 69 27.04 13.62 -34.95
C PHE A 69 28.25 13.03 -34.25
N TYR A 70 28.09 11.86 -33.62
CA TYR A 70 29.15 11.17 -32.89
C TYR A 70 30.33 10.82 -33.81
N LYS A 71 30.07 10.33 -35.02
CA LYS A 71 31.14 9.94 -35.95
C LYS A 71 31.90 11.14 -36.52
N THR A 72 31.20 12.23 -36.87
CA THR A 72 31.84 13.43 -37.43
C THR A 72 32.71 14.13 -36.39
N TRP A 73 32.19 14.31 -35.17
CA TRP A 73 32.92 15.01 -34.11
C TRP A 73 34.02 14.14 -33.48
N THR A 74 33.84 12.82 -33.42
CA THR A 74 34.91 11.89 -32.99
C THR A 74 36.06 11.88 -33.99
N ASP A 75 35.78 11.93 -35.30
CA ASP A 75 36.83 11.98 -36.33
C ASP A 75 37.58 13.32 -36.32
N GLU A 76 36.88 14.44 -36.13
CA GLU A 76 37.51 15.77 -35.99
C GLU A 76 38.35 15.88 -34.70
N ALA A 77 37.86 15.35 -33.58
CA ALA A 77 38.60 15.30 -32.32
C ALA A 77 39.83 14.39 -32.42
N ASN A 78 39.71 13.21 -33.01
CA ASN A 78 40.83 12.30 -33.25
C ASN A 78 41.89 12.93 -34.18
N GLN A 79 41.46 13.67 -35.21
CA GLN A 79 42.38 14.39 -36.11
C GLN A 79 43.10 15.53 -35.38
N ALA A 80 42.40 16.34 -34.58
CA ALA A 80 43.00 17.42 -33.80
C ALA A 80 43.98 16.92 -32.73
N LEU A 81 43.69 15.78 -32.10
CA LEU A 81 44.61 15.11 -31.16
C LEU A 81 45.83 14.54 -31.89
N SER A 82 45.64 13.89 -33.05
CA SER A 82 46.71 13.40 -33.91
C SER A 82 47.64 14.52 -34.37
N ASP A 83 47.09 15.68 -34.78
CA ASP A 83 47.86 16.85 -35.20
C ASP A 83 48.71 17.44 -34.06
N ARG A 84 48.30 17.19 -32.80
CA ARG A 84 49.04 17.54 -31.59
C ARG A 84 49.97 16.42 -31.10
N GLY A 85 50.10 15.33 -31.86
CA GLY A 85 50.97 14.18 -31.56
C GLY A 85 50.43 13.24 -30.48
N ILE A 86 49.13 13.33 -30.16
CA ILE A 86 48.46 12.54 -29.12
C ILE A 86 47.69 11.41 -29.80
N SER A 87 48.03 10.16 -29.46
CA SER A 87 47.40 8.95 -30.01
C SER A 87 46.52 8.31 -28.93
N VAL A 88 45.24 8.67 -28.90
CA VAL A 88 44.21 7.99 -28.12
C VAL A 88 43.06 7.68 -29.08
N TYR A 89 42.63 6.43 -29.17
CA TYR A 89 41.49 6.03 -29.99
C TYR A 89 40.21 6.20 -29.14
N CYS A 90 39.37 7.17 -29.49
CA CYS A 90 38.20 7.58 -28.69
C CYS A 90 37.05 6.55 -28.57
N SER A 91 37.21 5.28 -28.99
CA SER A 91 36.13 4.29 -28.88
C SER A 91 35.82 3.84 -27.44
N ASP A 92 36.72 4.10 -26.49
CA ASP A 92 36.67 3.51 -25.14
C ASP A 92 36.41 4.54 -24.02
N ILE A 93 35.96 5.74 -24.37
CA ILE A 93 35.76 6.82 -23.39
C ILE A 93 34.28 6.88 -22.99
N GLU A 94 33.98 6.40 -21.78
CA GLU A 94 32.65 6.52 -21.15
C GLU A 94 32.21 7.99 -21.03
N TYR A 95 30.91 8.19 -21.27
CA TYR A 95 30.14 9.44 -21.40
C TYR A 95 30.63 10.67 -20.61
N GLY A 96 31.12 10.50 -19.38
CA GLY A 96 31.53 11.62 -18.51
C GLY A 96 32.87 12.27 -18.90
N ILE A 97 33.79 11.51 -19.48
CA ILE A 97 35.13 12.03 -19.81
C ILE A 97 35.10 12.85 -21.11
N LEU A 98 34.16 12.56 -22.01
CA LEU A 98 34.06 13.21 -23.32
C LEU A 98 33.50 14.64 -23.20
N ASP A 99 32.55 14.87 -22.30
CA ASP A 99 31.99 16.21 -22.02
C ASP A 99 33.04 17.14 -21.37
N ASP A 100 33.83 16.61 -20.44
CA ASP A 100 34.96 17.33 -19.83
C ASP A 100 36.04 17.67 -20.88
N ILE A 101 36.41 16.73 -21.75
CA ILE A 101 37.40 16.98 -22.80
C ILE A 101 36.87 17.98 -23.84
N MET A 102 35.60 17.93 -24.21
CA MET A 102 35.03 18.85 -25.20
C MET A 102 34.90 20.28 -24.65
N ASN A 103 34.51 20.44 -23.38
CA ASN A 103 34.56 21.74 -22.71
C ASN A 103 35.98 22.30 -22.63
N ASP A 104 36.98 21.47 -22.34
CA ASP A 104 38.38 21.91 -22.17
C ASP A 104 39.09 22.19 -23.52
N VAL A 105 38.68 21.51 -24.60
CA VAL A 105 39.29 21.67 -25.94
C VAL A 105 38.59 22.73 -26.80
N LEU A 106 37.25 22.83 -26.73
CA LEU A 106 36.46 23.71 -27.59
C LEU A 106 36.00 25.00 -26.88
N GLY A 107 36.04 25.04 -25.54
CA GLY A 107 35.68 26.21 -24.76
C GLY A 107 34.29 26.76 -25.09
N ASP A 108 34.15 28.09 -25.07
CA ASP A 108 32.87 28.82 -25.23
C ASP A 108 32.14 28.60 -26.58
N GLU A 109 32.75 27.90 -27.55
CA GLU A 109 32.07 27.52 -28.81
C GLU A 109 31.20 26.26 -28.67
N TYR A 110 31.33 25.53 -27.55
CA TYR A 110 30.47 24.39 -27.23
C TYR A 110 29.13 24.87 -26.64
N GLY A 111 28.17 25.17 -27.53
CA GLY A 111 26.77 25.40 -27.16
C GLY A 111 26.09 24.09 -26.77
N GLY A 112 26.34 23.63 -25.54
CA GLY A 112 25.71 22.43 -24.98
C GLY A 112 24.19 22.52 -25.02
N GLY A 113 23.56 21.47 -25.58
CA GLY A 113 22.11 21.28 -25.56
C GLY A 113 21.51 21.19 -26.96
N VAL A 114 21.35 19.96 -27.46
CA VAL A 114 20.32 19.70 -28.48
C VAL A 114 18.98 19.83 -27.76
N GLU A 115 18.34 20.99 -27.85
CA GLU A 115 16.96 21.17 -27.44
C GLU A 115 16.08 20.44 -28.47
N VAL A 116 15.58 19.26 -28.09
CA VAL A 116 14.61 18.52 -28.89
C VAL A 116 13.28 19.27 -28.79
N VAL A 117 13.02 20.15 -29.75
CA VAL A 117 11.74 20.87 -29.87
C VAL A 117 10.69 19.90 -30.40
N GLY A 118 10.03 19.21 -29.49
CA GLY A 118 8.75 18.54 -29.68
C GLY A 118 7.88 18.84 -28.46
N THR A 119 6.64 19.27 -28.66
CA THR A 119 5.67 19.47 -27.58
C THR A 119 5.26 18.11 -27.01
N TYR A 120 6.10 17.56 -26.15
CA TYR A 120 5.77 16.44 -25.31
C TYR A 120 4.84 16.99 -24.21
N ILE A 121 3.52 16.86 -24.43
CA ILE A 121 2.59 16.91 -23.30
C ILE A 121 2.97 15.69 -22.48
N GLY A 122 3.53 15.91 -21.29
CA GLY A 122 3.99 14.82 -20.45
C GLY A 122 2.84 13.84 -20.22
N TYR A 123 3.10 12.54 -20.33
CA TYR A 123 2.11 11.52 -19.97
C TYR A 123 1.50 11.74 -18.58
N ASP A 124 2.20 12.48 -17.70
CA ASP A 124 1.75 12.92 -16.39
C ASP A 124 0.54 13.89 -16.45
N ASP A 125 0.50 14.81 -17.42
CA ASP A 125 -0.62 15.76 -17.59
C ASP A 125 -1.87 15.06 -18.15
N LEU A 126 -1.67 14.14 -19.10
CA LEU A 126 -2.74 13.29 -19.65
C LEU A 126 -3.30 12.33 -18.60
N TYR A 127 -2.44 11.78 -17.76
CA TYR A 127 -2.85 10.91 -16.65
C TYR A 127 -3.65 11.70 -15.61
N ALA A 128 -3.22 12.91 -15.25
CA ALA A 128 -3.93 13.76 -14.29
C ALA A 128 -5.31 14.18 -14.77
N GLU A 129 -5.46 14.53 -16.06
CA GLU A 129 -6.76 14.92 -16.65
C GLU A 129 -7.71 13.71 -16.76
N ALA A 130 -7.23 12.57 -17.28
CA ALA A 130 -8.03 11.35 -17.38
C ALA A 130 -8.46 10.81 -16.01
N TYR A 131 -7.60 10.91 -15.01
CA TYR A 131 -7.90 10.51 -13.63
C TYR A 131 -8.99 11.37 -13.01
N ALA A 132 -8.92 12.70 -13.17
CA ALA A 132 -9.91 13.62 -12.61
C ALA A 132 -11.32 13.40 -13.21
N ASP A 133 -11.40 13.22 -14.53
CA ASP A 133 -12.67 12.98 -15.22
C ASP A 133 -13.28 11.61 -14.86
N ALA A 134 -12.47 10.56 -14.78
CA ALA A 134 -12.93 9.23 -14.41
C ALA A 134 -13.36 9.15 -12.93
N TYR A 135 -12.61 9.80 -12.03
CA TYR A 135 -12.93 9.86 -10.61
C TYR A 135 -14.27 10.56 -10.36
N SER A 136 -14.51 11.70 -11.00
CA SER A 136 -15.77 12.44 -10.84
C SER A 136 -16.96 11.67 -11.37
N ALA A 137 -16.82 10.95 -12.50
CA ALA A 137 -17.90 10.17 -13.09
C ALA A 137 -18.26 8.93 -12.27
N ALA A 138 -17.25 8.20 -11.77
CA ALA A 138 -17.45 7.03 -10.93
C ALA A 138 -18.09 7.39 -9.58
N LEU A 139 -17.64 8.50 -8.98
CA LEU A 139 -18.17 8.97 -7.70
C LEU A 139 -19.66 9.38 -7.80
N ASP A 140 -20.04 10.12 -8.85
CA ASP A 140 -21.43 10.53 -9.06
C ASP A 140 -22.37 9.33 -9.29
N GLU A 141 -21.90 8.30 -10.02
CA GLU A 141 -22.69 7.10 -10.28
C GLU A 141 -22.84 6.22 -9.03
N LEU A 142 -21.76 5.99 -8.28
CA LEU A 142 -21.78 5.21 -7.05
C LEU A 142 -22.65 5.85 -5.96
N ILE A 143 -22.48 7.16 -5.71
CA ILE A 143 -23.28 7.89 -4.71
C ILE A 143 -24.77 7.88 -5.08
N SER A 144 -25.10 7.94 -6.37
CA SER A 144 -26.50 7.92 -6.82
C SER A 144 -27.21 6.57 -6.62
N ASN A 145 -26.46 5.49 -6.45
CA ASN A 145 -26.96 4.12 -6.34
C ASN A 145 -26.90 3.55 -4.90
N ILE A 146 -26.40 4.32 -3.93
CA ILE A 146 -26.45 3.93 -2.51
C ILE A 146 -27.90 4.00 -2.02
N GLU A 147 -28.61 2.87 -2.06
CA GLU A 147 -29.85 2.64 -1.32
C GLU A 147 -29.50 1.86 -0.04
N ILE A 148 -29.59 2.53 1.11
CA ILE A 148 -29.43 1.90 2.43
C ILE A 148 -30.83 1.51 2.90
N ASP A 149 -31.16 0.24 2.69
CA ASP A 149 -32.45 -0.35 3.06
C ASP A 149 -32.31 -1.00 4.45
N LEU A 150 -32.20 -0.15 5.47
CA LEU A 150 -32.31 -0.58 6.87
C LEU A 150 -33.77 -0.36 7.30
N ASP A 151 -34.51 -1.44 7.55
CA ASP A 151 -35.87 -1.36 8.09
C ASP A 151 -35.79 -1.23 9.61
N PHE A 152 -36.51 -0.25 10.15
CA PHE A 152 -36.58 -0.02 11.60
C PHE A 152 -37.29 -1.19 12.31
N GLU A 153 -38.17 -1.93 11.64
CA GLU A 153 -38.81 -3.12 12.21
C GLU A 153 -37.82 -4.29 12.38
N ASP A 154 -36.87 -4.47 11.47
CA ASP A 154 -35.81 -5.50 11.58
C ASP A 154 -34.78 -5.11 12.67
N PHE A 155 -34.38 -3.84 12.74
CA PHE A 155 -33.49 -3.34 13.81
C PHE A 155 -34.09 -3.52 15.21
N LEU A 156 -35.42 -3.41 15.33
CA LEU A 156 -36.13 -3.61 16.59
C LEU A 156 -36.20 -5.08 17.03
N GLU A 157 -36.08 -6.04 16.11
CA GLU A 157 -36.08 -7.47 16.44
C GLU A 157 -34.76 -7.85 17.13
N ASP A 158 -33.61 -7.41 16.59
CA ASP A 158 -32.29 -7.59 17.20
C ASP A 158 -32.14 -6.83 18.52
N PHE A 159 -32.68 -5.61 18.63
CA PHE A 159 -32.59 -4.81 19.87
C PHE A 159 -33.38 -5.42 21.05
N VAL A 160 -34.27 -6.39 20.80
CA VAL A 160 -35.15 -7.00 21.81
C VAL A 160 -34.73 -8.43 22.17
N ASP A 161 -33.93 -9.12 21.34
CA ASP A 161 -33.51 -10.52 21.53
C ASP A 161 -32.19 -10.72 22.32
N ASP A 162 -31.65 -9.65 22.90
CA ASP A 162 -30.35 -9.60 23.62
C ASP A 162 -30.29 -10.35 24.97
N ASP A 163 -31.07 -11.43 25.15
CA ASP A 163 -31.05 -12.26 26.37
C ASP A 163 -30.80 -13.76 26.12
N GLU A 164 -30.85 -14.30 24.89
CA GLU A 164 -30.52 -15.72 24.64
C GLU A 164 -29.98 -16.00 23.22
N ASN A 165 -28.75 -15.60 22.90
CA ASN A 165 -27.91 -16.33 21.93
C ASN A 165 -26.42 -16.18 22.24
N GLU A 166 -25.74 -17.31 22.42
CA GLU A 166 -24.28 -17.40 22.54
C GLU A 166 -23.66 -17.09 21.16
N GLU A 167 -23.53 -15.80 20.81
CA GLU A 167 -22.65 -15.36 19.73
C GLU A 167 -21.21 -15.23 20.28
N GLU A 168 -20.22 -15.69 19.52
CA GLU A 168 -18.81 -15.43 19.85
C GLU A 168 -18.60 -13.91 19.85
N GLU A 169 -18.55 -13.30 21.04
CA GLU A 169 -18.37 -11.85 21.20
C GLU A 169 -17.12 -11.38 20.45
N SER A 170 -17.32 -10.46 19.50
CA SER A 170 -16.23 -9.69 18.90
C SER A 170 -15.46 -8.96 20.00
N ASN A 171 -14.14 -9.10 20.01
CA ASN A 171 -13.29 -8.50 21.05
C ASN A 171 -13.18 -6.96 20.95
N PHE A 172 -13.32 -6.41 19.73
CA PHE A 172 -13.20 -4.99 19.44
C PHE A 172 -14.12 -4.59 18.27
N THR A 173 -14.22 -3.30 17.98
CA THR A 173 -14.86 -2.76 16.77
C THR A 173 -13.84 -2.54 15.64
N GLN A 174 -14.28 -2.49 14.39
CA GLN A 174 -13.40 -2.14 13.25
C GLN A 174 -12.73 -0.77 13.44
N ASP A 175 -13.44 0.19 14.03
CA ASP A 175 -12.91 1.53 14.33
C ASP A 175 -11.79 1.49 15.37
N GLN A 176 -11.91 0.64 16.39
CA GLN A 176 -10.84 0.43 17.37
C GLN A 176 -9.61 -0.18 16.71
N LEU A 177 -9.77 -1.22 15.86
CA LEU A 177 -8.66 -1.82 15.13
C LEU A 177 -7.98 -0.80 14.19
N SER A 178 -8.78 -0.02 13.47
CA SER A 178 -8.28 1.00 12.54
C SER A 178 -7.55 2.13 13.28
N THR A 179 -8.10 2.62 14.38
CA THR A 179 -7.50 3.64 15.24
C THR A 179 -6.18 3.15 15.85
N ALA A 180 -6.15 1.93 16.38
CA ALA A 180 -4.94 1.33 16.93
C ALA A 180 -3.84 1.20 15.86
N SER A 181 -4.21 0.81 14.63
CA SER A 181 -3.27 0.76 13.50
C SER A 181 -2.63 2.11 13.19
N GLU A 182 -3.43 3.18 13.23
CA GLU A 182 -2.98 4.52 12.91
C GLU A 182 -2.09 5.10 14.01
N ASN A 183 -2.50 4.94 15.27
CA ASN A 183 -1.73 5.37 16.44
C ASN A 183 -0.37 4.66 16.51
N ALA A 184 -0.35 3.34 16.28
CA ALA A 184 0.87 2.56 16.23
C ALA A 184 1.78 2.98 15.07
N LEU A 185 1.22 3.20 13.87
CA LEU A 185 1.99 3.63 12.69
C LEU A 185 2.64 5.00 12.92
N ASN A 186 1.87 5.96 13.41
CA ASN A 186 2.33 7.32 13.66
C ASN A 186 3.46 7.33 14.69
N THR A 187 3.29 6.60 15.80
CA THR A 187 4.32 6.46 16.83
C THR A 187 5.60 5.85 16.27
N VAL A 188 5.50 4.78 15.47
CA VAL A 188 6.69 4.17 14.86
C VAL A 188 7.37 5.11 13.87
N ASN A 189 6.62 5.87 13.07
CA ASN A 189 7.19 6.82 12.10
C ASN A 189 7.90 8.00 12.78
N ASP A 190 7.44 8.41 13.96
CA ASP A 190 8.06 9.50 14.72
C ASP A 190 9.38 9.05 15.39
N ASP A 191 9.42 7.82 15.91
CA ASP A 191 10.51 7.33 16.75
C ASP A 191 11.57 6.49 16.02
N TYR A 192 11.22 5.90 14.87
CA TYR A 192 12.06 4.94 14.15
C TYR A 192 12.30 5.34 12.70
N ALA A 193 13.51 5.09 12.20
CA ALA A 193 13.80 5.29 10.78
C ALA A 193 13.00 4.32 9.90
N HIS A 194 12.72 4.72 8.66
CA HIS A 194 11.97 3.90 7.69
C HIS A 194 12.53 2.48 7.52
N ASP A 195 13.85 2.31 7.55
CA ASP A 195 14.53 1.03 7.35
C ASP A 195 14.86 0.30 8.66
N GLU A 196 14.39 0.80 9.79
CA GLU A 196 14.60 0.19 11.11
C GLU A 196 13.61 -0.93 11.37
N LYS A 197 14.09 -2.00 12.03
CA LYS A 197 13.30 -3.18 12.41
C LYS A 197 12.34 -2.81 13.54
N ALA A 198 11.09 -2.52 13.22
CA ALA A 198 10.08 -2.14 14.22
C ALA A 198 8.74 -2.89 14.07
N CYS A 199 8.72 -4.05 13.41
CA CYS A 199 7.51 -4.88 13.24
C CYS A 199 6.89 -5.29 14.59
N ASN A 200 7.72 -5.81 15.50
CA ASN A 200 7.33 -6.16 16.87
C ASN A 200 6.90 -4.92 17.68
N ILE A 201 7.52 -3.76 17.45
CA ILE A 201 7.16 -2.52 18.14
C ILE A 201 5.78 -2.02 17.71
N GLY A 202 5.50 -2.01 16.41
CA GLY A 202 4.19 -1.59 15.89
C GLY A 202 3.07 -2.52 16.37
N LEU A 203 3.28 -3.84 16.29
CA LEU A 203 2.32 -4.81 16.80
C LEU A 203 2.07 -4.64 18.29
N ARG A 204 3.11 -4.44 19.10
CA ARG A 204 2.98 -4.19 20.53
C ARG A 204 2.20 -2.92 20.83
N LEU A 205 2.49 -1.81 20.13
CA LEU A 205 1.74 -0.56 20.32
C LEU A 205 0.26 -0.76 19.99
N PHE A 206 -0.03 -1.51 18.93
CA PHE A 206 -1.38 -1.90 18.55
C PHE A 206 -2.06 -2.73 19.67
N TYR A 207 -1.39 -3.76 20.17
CA TYR A 207 -1.90 -4.61 21.25
C TYR A 207 -2.17 -3.83 22.54
N ASN A 208 -1.21 -3.00 22.97
CA ASN A 208 -1.31 -2.23 24.21
C ASN A 208 -2.46 -1.21 24.14
N GLU A 209 -2.73 -0.63 22.97
CA GLU A 209 -3.86 0.29 22.76
C GLU A 209 -5.20 -0.44 22.94
N LEU A 210 -5.32 -1.65 22.40
CA LEU A 210 -6.58 -2.41 22.42
C LEU A 210 -6.86 -3.08 23.75
N THR A 211 -5.84 -3.71 24.35
CA THR A 211 -6.02 -4.58 25.51
C THR A 211 -5.66 -3.91 26.83
N CYS A 212 -5.06 -2.71 26.78
CA CYS A 212 -4.43 -2.06 27.92
C CYS A 212 -3.38 -2.93 28.63
N ASN A 213 -2.92 -4.00 27.97
CA ASN A 213 -1.97 -4.95 28.51
C ASN A 213 -0.59 -4.73 27.87
N THR A 214 0.47 -4.91 28.66
CA THR A 214 1.86 -4.75 28.24
C THR A 214 2.62 -6.08 28.20
N ASP A 215 1.93 -7.22 28.20
CA ASP A 215 2.58 -8.54 28.30
C ASP A 215 3.48 -8.86 27.09
N LEU A 216 3.25 -8.21 25.95
CA LEU A 216 4.11 -8.32 24.76
C LEU A 216 5.35 -7.40 24.83
N ASP A 217 5.54 -6.62 25.90
CA ASP A 217 6.62 -5.66 26.02
C ASP A 217 8.01 -6.30 26.06
N GLY A 218 8.87 -5.87 25.14
CA GLY A 218 10.26 -6.31 25.06
C GLY A 218 10.48 -7.59 24.25
N MET A 219 9.40 -8.24 23.79
CA MET A 219 9.49 -9.40 22.92
C MET A 219 9.93 -9.01 21.50
N LEU A 220 10.84 -9.80 20.93
CA LEU A 220 11.22 -9.76 19.53
C LEU A 220 10.20 -10.54 18.68
N ALA A 221 10.26 -10.37 17.36
CA ALA A 221 9.29 -10.99 16.45
C ALA A 221 9.20 -12.53 16.59
N ASN A 222 10.33 -13.23 16.75
CA ASN A 222 10.31 -14.68 16.98
C ASN A 222 9.67 -15.05 18.33
N GLU A 223 9.95 -14.26 19.37
CA GLU A 223 9.41 -14.47 20.72
C GLU A 223 7.91 -14.21 20.76
N LEU A 224 7.40 -13.27 19.95
CA LEU A 224 5.97 -13.04 19.79
C LEU A 224 5.27 -14.27 19.18
N VAL A 225 5.82 -14.85 18.12
CA VAL A 225 5.24 -16.07 17.52
C VAL A 225 5.30 -17.25 18.49
N GLU A 226 6.42 -17.42 19.21
CA GLU A 226 6.53 -18.46 20.26
C GLU A 226 5.51 -18.23 21.38
N HIS A 227 5.29 -16.97 21.78
CA HIS A 227 4.29 -16.61 22.77
C HIS A 227 2.86 -16.97 22.32
N TRP A 228 2.49 -16.71 21.06
CA TRP A 228 1.16 -17.06 20.54
C TRP A 228 0.95 -18.58 20.46
N GLN A 229 2.00 -19.34 20.15
CA GLN A 229 1.97 -20.81 20.13
C GLN A 229 1.73 -21.43 21.51
N ASP A 230 2.25 -20.78 22.57
CA ASP A 230 2.28 -21.32 23.94
C ASP A 230 1.24 -20.68 24.88
N SER A 231 0.51 -19.64 24.44
CA SER A 231 -0.44 -18.89 25.26
C SER A 231 -1.88 -19.40 25.10
N ASP A 232 -2.66 -19.35 26.20
CA ASP A 232 -4.10 -19.61 26.17
C ASP A 232 -4.90 -18.40 25.64
N ASP A 233 -4.26 -17.23 25.50
CA ASP A 233 -4.90 -15.98 25.03
C ASP A 233 -4.90 -15.85 23.49
N TRP A 234 -4.33 -16.84 22.79
CA TRP A 234 -4.18 -16.84 21.34
C TRP A 234 -4.64 -18.18 20.76
N GLU A 235 -5.48 -18.12 19.74
CA GLU A 235 -5.97 -19.31 19.03
C GLU A 235 -5.46 -19.30 17.59
N LEU A 236 -4.81 -20.41 17.19
CA LEU A 236 -4.37 -20.62 15.81
C LEU A 236 -5.58 -20.71 14.88
N ILE A 237 -5.55 -19.97 13.78
CA ILE A 237 -6.59 -19.95 12.74
C ILE A 237 -5.99 -20.22 11.36
N GLU A 238 -6.85 -20.51 10.39
CA GLU A 238 -6.45 -20.59 8.98
C GLU A 238 -6.41 -19.18 8.37
N MET A 239 -5.56 -18.96 7.36
CA MET A 239 -5.46 -17.67 6.66
C MET A 239 -6.81 -17.23 6.07
N GLU A 240 -7.59 -18.19 5.57
CA GLU A 240 -8.89 -17.98 4.92
C GLU A 240 -9.92 -17.32 5.87
N ASP A 241 -9.75 -17.48 7.19
CA ASP A 241 -10.64 -16.89 8.19
C ASP A 241 -10.17 -15.50 8.63
N ALA A 242 -8.91 -15.14 8.37
CA ALA A 242 -8.25 -14.00 8.99
C ALA A 242 -8.86 -12.64 8.62
N GLN A 243 -9.20 -12.43 7.34
CA GLN A 243 -9.81 -11.16 6.91
C GLN A 243 -11.24 -11.01 7.47
N GLY A 244 -12.04 -12.09 7.44
CA GLY A 244 -13.40 -12.10 7.98
C GLY A 244 -13.39 -11.76 9.47
N LEU A 245 -12.56 -12.44 10.25
CA LEU A 245 -12.41 -12.18 11.68
C LEU A 245 -11.96 -10.73 11.97
N ALA A 246 -11.01 -10.19 11.20
CA ALA A 246 -10.61 -8.79 11.36
C ALA A 246 -11.76 -7.81 11.04
N ASN A 247 -12.59 -8.11 10.04
CA ASN A 247 -13.78 -7.33 9.72
C ASN A 247 -14.85 -7.46 10.82
N ASP A 248 -14.94 -8.60 11.48
CA ASP A 248 -15.82 -8.81 12.63
C ASP A 248 -15.25 -8.20 13.93
N GLY A 249 -14.15 -7.44 13.84
CA GLY A 249 -13.57 -6.74 14.98
C GLY A 249 -12.73 -7.62 15.90
N VAL A 250 -12.40 -8.84 15.47
CA VAL A 250 -11.47 -9.71 16.19
C VAL A 250 -10.04 -9.27 15.91
N PHE A 251 -9.23 -9.16 16.96
CA PHE A 251 -7.81 -8.85 16.80
C PHE A 251 -7.05 -10.07 16.28
N VAL A 252 -6.55 -9.98 15.04
CA VAL A 252 -5.86 -11.06 14.34
C VAL A 252 -4.42 -10.64 14.00
N VAL A 253 -3.47 -11.56 14.21
CA VAL A 253 -2.05 -11.37 13.90
C VAL A 253 -1.55 -12.46 12.96
N ALA A 254 -0.49 -12.14 12.22
CA ALA A 254 0.23 -13.12 11.42
C ALA A 254 1.73 -13.01 11.68
N GLY A 255 2.43 -14.15 11.69
CA GLY A 255 3.85 -14.18 11.98
C GLY A 255 4.56 -15.37 11.36
N ALA A 256 5.84 -15.17 11.06
CA ALA A 256 6.74 -16.25 10.66
C ALA A 256 8.06 -16.11 11.43
N GLN A 257 8.48 -17.20 12.06
CA GLN A 257 9.79 -17.29 12.70
C GLN A 257 10.89 -17.42 11.64
N GLU A 258 12.07 -16.87 11.91
CA GLU A 258 13.26 -17.10 11.10
C GLU A 258 14.32 -17.85 11.91
N GLU A 259 14.57 -19.12 11.56
CA GLU A 259 15.54 -19.97 12.25
C GLU A 259 16.96 -19.37 12.18
N GLY A 260 17.63 -19.27 13.33
CA GLY A 260 19.01 -18.79 13.41
C GLY A 260 19.16 -17.26 13.28
N SER A 261 18.04 -16.53 13.25
CA SER A 261 17.97 -15.07 13.29
C SER A 261 17.16 -14.64 14.53
N GLU A 262 17.46 -13.47 15.08
CA GLU A 262 16.60 -12.82 16.09
C GLU A 262 15.45 -12.03 15.45
N SER A 263 15.33 -12.08 14.11
CA SER A 263 14.43 -11.23 13.33
C SER A 263 13.51 -12.06 12.44
N GLY A 264 12.55 -12.75 13.06
CA GLY A 264 11.32 -13.11 12.36
C GLY A 264 10.55 -11.86 11.94
N HIS A 265 9.34 -12.06 11.45
CA HIS A 265 8.47 -10.95 11.04
C HIS A 265 7.06 -11.20 11.54
N VAL A 266 6.42 -10.14 11.99
CA VAL A 266 5.05 -10.15 12.53
C VAL A 266 4.29 -8.95 11.98
N ILE A 267 3.00 -9.13 11.75
CA ILE A 267 2.08 -8.09 11.33
C ILE A 267 0.73 -8.27 12.03
N VAL A 268 -0.11 -7.26 11.94
CA VAL A 268 -1.52 -7.33 12.33
C VAL A 268 -2.37 -7.44 11.06
N ILE A 269 -3.45 -8.20 11.09
CA ILE A 269 -4.48 -8.20 10.04
C ILE A 269 -5.48 -7.11 10.38
N VAL A 270 -5.83 -6.27 9.40
CA VAL A 270 -6.72 -5.12 9.60
C VAL A 270 -8.02 -5.27 8.83
N PRO A 271 -9.11 -4.58 9.24
CA PRO A 271 -10.34 -4.56 8.47
C PRO A 271 -10.14 -4.10 7.01
N GLY A 272 -10.93 -4.68 6.10
CA GLY A 272 -10.93 -4.38 4.67
C GLY A 272 -11.35 -5.55 3.78
N GLU A 273 -11.12 -5.40 2.48
CA GLU A 273 -11.39 -6.44 1.47
C GLU A 273 -10.09 -7.18 1.12
N GLU A 274 -10.15 -8.51 1.03
CA GLU A 274 -9.02 -9.30 0.55
C GLU A 274 -8.61 -8.86 -0.85
N ALA A 275 -7.33 -9.03 -1.18
CA ALA A 275 -6.85 -8.67 -2.50
C ALA A 275 -5.93 -9.72 -3.10
N TYR A 276 -6.14 -10.01 -4.37
CA TYR A 276 -5.37 -11.03 -5.10
C TYR A 276 -3.87 -10.79 -5.07
N SER A 277 -3.12 -11.80 -4.61
CA SER A 277 -1.66 -11.83 -4.65
C SER A 277 -1.17 -12.66 -5.83
N GLY A 278 -0.53 -12.00 -6.80
CA GLY A 278 0.11 -12.71 -7.91
C GLY A 278 1.30 -13.58 -7.50
N SER A 279 1.98 -13.25 -6.39
CA SER A 279 3.11 -14.04 -5.89
C SER A 279 2.67 -15.27 -5.09
N TRP A 280 1.52 -15.20 -4.42
CA TRP A 280 0.99 -16.31 -3.61
C TRP A 280 -0.08 -17.12 -4.33
N GLY A 281 -0.64 -16.58 -5.42
CA GLY A 281 -1.57 -17.26 -6.32
C GLY A 281 -3.02 -17.31 -5.84
N GLU A 282 -3.39 -16.49 -4.85
CA GLU A 282 -4.72 -16.47 -4.22
C GLU A 282 -5.02 -15.08 -3.63
N ASP A 283 -6.27 -14.88 -3.22
CA ASP A 283 -6.68 -13.72 -2.43
C ASP A 283 -6.07 -13.82 -1.03
N VAL A 284 -5.56 -12.70 -0.53
CA VAL A 284 -4.89 -12.64 0.77
C VAL A 284 -5.42 -11.46 1.58
N PRO A 285 -5.40 -11.57 2.93
CA PRO A 285 -5.79 -10.48 3.81
C PRO A 285 -4.97 -9.20 3.62
N LEU A 286 -5.52 -8.10 4.13
CA LEU A 286 -4.83 -6.83 4.33
C LEU A 286 -4.20 -6.79 5.72
N GLY A 287 -2.99 -6.23 5.79
CA GLY A 287 -2.26 -6.10 7.04
C GLY A 287 -1.84 -4.68 7.38
N PHE A 288 -1.28 -4.57 8.58
CA PHE A 288 -0.52 -3.46 9.11
C PHE A 288 0.90 -3.93 9.43
N ASP A 289 1.89 -3.26 8.85
CA ASP A 289 3.29 -3.66 8.92
C ASP A 289 4.21 -2.45 9.18
N THR A 290 5.07 -2.61 10.18
CA THR A 290 6.07 -1.63 10.61
C THR A 290 7.51 -2.15 10.53
N GLY A 291 7.78 -3.18 9.73
CA GLY A 291 9.11 -3.72 9.48
C GLY A 291 10.05 -2.80 8.68
N PRO A 292 11.29 -3.24 8.41
CA PRO A 292 12.24 -2.49 7.60
C PRO A 292 11.67 -2.20 6.22
N SER A 293 11.65 -0.92 5.84
CA SER A 293 11.09 -0.44 4.58
C SER A 293 9.60 -0.76 4.37
N LYS A 294 8.89 -1.09 5.46
CA LYS A 294 7.47 -1.41 5.51
C LYS A 294 6.85 -0.58 6.63
N LYS A 295 6.13 0.48 6.26
CA LYS A 295 5.41 1.38 7.19
C LYS A 295 4.05 1.68 6.56
N TRP A 296 3.13 0.73 6.66
CA TRP A 296 1.81 0.82 6.02
C TRP A 296 0.74 0.12 6.84
N LYS A 297 -0.51 0.56 6.69
CA LYS A 297 -1.66 0.08 7.48
C LYS A 297 -2.67 -0.77 6.71
N SER A 298 -2.60 -0.81 5.39
CA SER A 298 -3.56 -1.55 4.57
C SER A 298 -2.92 -1.93 3.24
N LYS A 299 -2.19 -3.06 3.24
CA LYS A 299 -1.69 -3.72 2.02
C LYS A 299 -1.79 -5.22 2.18
N LYS A 300 -1.83 -5.92 1.05
CA LYS A 300 -1.74 -7.39 1.00
C LYS A 300 -0.58 -7.89 1.85
N ILE A 301 -0.83 -8.89 2.70
CA ILE A 301 0.21 -9.51 3.54
C ILE A 301 1.37 -10.10 2.74
N SER A 302 1.17 -10.40 1.46
CA SER A 302 2.23 -10.83 0.53
C SER A 302 3.29 -9.75 0.22
N PHE A 303 3.13 -8.51 0.71
CA PHE A 303 4.19 -7.51 0.75
C PHE A 303 5.13 -7.70 1.97
N SER A 304 4.66 -8.39 2.99
CA SER A 304 5.43 -8.68 4.21
C SER A 304 6.33 -9.90 4.05
N TRP A 305 5.92 -10.88 3.24
CA TRP A 305 6.67 -12.12 3.03
C TRP A 305 6.78 -12.50 1.55
N GLY A 306 7.94 -13.06 1.18
CA GLY A 306 8.15 -13.67 -0.12
C GLY A 306 7.27 -14.92 -0.33
N SER A 307 7.07 -15.32 -1.59
CA SER A 307 6.29 -16.52 -1.93
C SER A 307 6.86 -17.81 -1.33
N ASP A 308 8.16 -17.84 -1.07
CA ASP A 308 8.87 -18.95 -0.44
C ASP A 308 8.59 -19.09 1.07
N LYS A 309 8.02 -18.05 1.69
CA LYS A 309 7.67 -18.00 3.11
C LYS A 309 6.18 -18.17 3.38
N LYS A 310 5.36 -18.26 2.33
CA LYS A 310 3.90 -18.38 2.42
C LYS A 310 3.46 -19.48 3.39
N ASP A 311 4.01 -20.68 3.22
CA ASP A 311 3.62 -21.85 4.03
C ASP A 311 4.22 -21.83 5.45
N ASP A 312 5.09 -20.85 5.76
CA ASP A 312 5.69 -20.65 7.09
C ASP A 312 4.95 -19.57 7.91
N VAL A 313 3.96 -18.88 7.32
CA VAL A 313 3.19 -17.84 8.02
C VAL A 313 2.05 -18.49 8.78
N GLU A 314 2.04 -18.25 10.09
CA GLU A 314 0.98 -18.68 11.00
C GLU A 314 0.07 -17.49 11.35
N PHE A 315 -1.22 -17.77 11.58
CA PHE A 315 -2.25 -16.78 11.88
C PHE A 315 -2.89 -17.09 13.22
N TYR A 316 -3.11 -16.06 14.03
CA TYR A 316 -3.71 -16.21 15.36
C TYR A 316 -4.77 -15.16 15.60
N LYS A 317 -5.90 -15.54 16.22
CA LYS A 317 -6.86 -14.60 16.80
C LYS A 317 -6.61 -14.47 18.31
N TYR A 318 -6.75 -13.26 18.82
CA TYR A 318 -6.72 -13.01 20.26
C TYR A 318 -8.05 -13.47 20.88
N VAL A 319 -7.98 -14.19 22.00
CA VAL A 319 -9.12 -14.68 22.80
C VAL A 319 -8.97 -14.36 24.29
N GLY A 320 -7.93 -13.62 24.66
CA GLY A 320 -7.67 -13.19 26.04
C GLY A 320 -8.60 -12.08 26.51
N ASP A 321 -8.40 -11.64 27.75
CA ASP A 321 -9.18 -10.56 28.37
C ASP A 321 -8.98 -9.23 27.63
N THR A 322 -10.08 -8.54 27.33
CA THR A 322 -10.13 -7.25 26.63
C THR A 322 -10.55 -6.11 27.56
N SER A 323 -10.81 -6.40 28.85
CA SER A 323 -11.25 -5.39 29.81
C SER A 323 -10.09 -4.48 30.26
N CYS A 324 -10.06 -3.27 29.72
CA CYS A 324 -9.30 -2.19 30.31
C CYS A 324 -9.96 -1.79 31.65
N GLU A 325 -9.39 -2.19 32.79
CA GLU A 325 -9.88 -1.72 34.11
C GLU A 325 -9.69 -0.20 34.23
N ASP A 326 -10.81 0.54 34.33
CA ASP A 326 -10.88 1.99 34.61
C ASP A 326 -10.42 2.39 36.03
#